data_AF-A0A7J7P8A7-F1
#
_entry.id   AF-A0A7J7P8A7-F1
#
_cell.length_a   1.000
_cell.length_b   1.000
_cell.length_c   1.000
_cell.angle_alpha   90.00
_cell.angle_beta   90.00
_cell.angle_gamma   90.00
#
_symmetry.space_group_name_H-M   'P 1'
#
loop_
_entity.id
_entity.type
_entity.pdbx_description
1 polymer ?
#
loop_
_entity_poly.entity_id
_entity_poly.type
_entity_poly.pdbx_seq_one_letter_code
_entity_poly.pdbx_strand_id
1 'polypeptide(L)'
;MLLLLHFLVINIESQTSACDTHGAYKHQMKNIIYELSDMTAIKADDILATLQGLELIQYRKGQHAICADPKVLDRHLKAAGRGGLEVDVSKLIWTPYKDQS
;
A
#
# COMPACT_ATOMS: atom_id res chain seq x y z
N MET A 1 -3.76 12.57 1.39
CA MET A 1 -2.58 11.91 1.98
C MET A 1 -2.93 10.96 3.13
N LEU A 2 -3.67 11.37 4.16
CA LEU A 2 -3.94 10.53 5.35
C LEU A 2 -4.78 9.26 5.06
N LEU A 3 -5.70 9.31 4.07
CA LEU A 3 -6.48 8.13 3.63
C LEU A 3 -5.61 7.07 2.91
N LEU A 4 -4.57 7.50 2.20
CA LEU A 4 -3.64 6.60 1.51
C LEU A 4 -2.78 5.84 2.52
N LEU A 5 -2.36 6.51 3.61
CA LEU A 5 -1.67 5.86 4.72
C LEU A 5 -2.50 4.74 5.35
N HIS A 6 -3.77 4.99 5.65
CA HIS A 6 -4.62 3.98 6.31
C HIS A 6 -4.81 2.75 5.42
N PHE A 7 -5.09 2.94 4.13
CA PHE A 7 -5.30 1.83 3.19
C PHE A 7 -4.01 1.07 2.88
N LEU A 8 -2.88 1.77 2.73
CA LEU A 8 -1.59 1.14 2.43
C LEU A 8 -1.04 0.39 3.65
N VAL A 9 -1.21 0.92 4.86
CA VAL A 9 -0.75 0.27 6.10
C VAL A 9 -1.59 -0.97 6.45
N ILE A 10 -2.92 -0.92 6.31
CA ILE A 10 -3.78 -2.09 6.51
C ILE A 10 -3.44 -3.20 5.51
N ASN A 11 -3.14 -2.84 4.25
CA ASN A 11 -2.69 -3.82 3.26
C ASN A 11 -1.31 -4.40 3.61
N ILE A 12 -0.37 -3.58 4.09
CA ILE A 12 0.95 -4.06 4.55
C ILE A 12 0.81 -5.03 5.73
N GLU A 13 -0.04 -4.74 6.74
CA GLU A 13 -0.30 -5.64 7.87
C GLU A 13 -0.95 -6.95 7.44
N SER A 14 -1.85 -6.92 6.45
CA SER A 14 -2.46 -8.14 5.90
C SER A 14 -1.43 -9.03 5.20
N GLN A 15 -0.38 -8.45 4.62
CA GLN A 15 0.71 -9.18 3.98
C GLN A 15 1.76 -9.68 4.99
N THR A 16 2.01 -8.97 6.10
CA THR A 16 2.89 -9.44 7.18
C THR A 16 2.22 -10.46 8.11
N SER A 17 0.91 -10.40 8.35
CA SER A 17 0.23 -11.45 9.13
C SER A 17 0.22 -12.81 8.43
N ALA A 18 0.43 -12.86 7.11
CA ALA A 18 0.56 -14.10 6.36
C ALA A 18 1.98 -14.71 6.45
N CYS A 19 2.98 -14.00 7.01
CA CYS A 19 4.39 -14.42 6.96
C CYS A 19 4.93 -15.18 8.18
N ASP A 20 4.10 -15.46 9.18
CA ASP A 20 4.55 -16.13 10.41
C ASP A 20 4.46 -17.67 10.41
N THR A 21 4.18 -18.30 9.27
CA THR A 21 4.23 -19.78 9.18
C THR A 21 5.10 -20.26 8.02
N HIS A 22 6.33 -20.67 8.39
CA HIS A 22 7.22 -21.57 7.66
C HIS A 22 7.70 -21.13 6.27
N GLY A 23 9.03 -20.99 6.15
CA GLY A 23 9.70 -20.41 5.00
C GLY A 23 9.36 -21.05 3.65
N ALA A 24 8.80 -20.24 2.75
CA ALA A 24 8.79 -20.50 1.31
C ALA A 24 8.43 -19.24 0.48
N TYR A 25 8.95 -18.04 0.79
CA TYR A 25 8.82 -16.88 -0.11
C TYR A 25 9.89 -16.90 -1.22
N LYS A 26 9.94 -18.01 -1.96
CA LYS A 26 10.55 -18.05 -3.30
C LYS A 26 9.46 -18.02 -4.37
N HIS A 27 8.33 -17.39 -4.08
CA HIS A 27 7.35 -17.03 -5.08
C HIS A 27 7.72 -15.63 -5.60
N GLN A 28 8.65 -15.62 -6.55
CA GLN A 28 8.90 -14.57 -7.54
C GLN A 28 8.39 -13.18 -7.15
N MET A 29 9.22 -12.41 -6.42
CA MET A 29 8.92 -11.04 -5.99
C MET A 29 8.64 -10.15 -7.21
N LYS A 30 7.36 -10.05 -7.59
CA LYS A 30 6.85 -8.87 -8.30
C LYS A 30 7.10 -7.67 -7.38
N ASN A 31 7.56 -6.57 -7.95
CA ASN A 31 7.87 -5.36 -7.19
C ASN A 31 6.59 -4.87 -6.47
N ILE A 32 6.62 -4.91 -5.13
CA ILE A 32 5.49 -4.58 -4.22
C ILE A 32 4.85 -3.22 -4.51
N ILE A 33 5.62 -2.28 -5.08
CA ILE A 33 5.12 -0.97 -5.50
C ILE A 33 4.10 -1.10 -6.64
N TYR A 34 4.35 -1.98 -7.61
CA TYR A 34 3.42 -2.21 -8.71
C TYR A 34 2.19 -2.99 -8.26
N GLU A 35 2.34 -3.92 -7.32
CA GLU A 35 1.19 -4.64 -6.74
C GLU A 35 0.27 -3.68 -5.98
N LEU A 36 0.84 -2.80 -5.14
CA LEU A 36 0.08 -1.74 -4.48
C LEU A 36 -0.55 -0.78 -5.50
N SER A 37 0.14 -0.48 -6.60
CA SER A 37 -0.40 0.35 -7.69
C SER A 37 -1.63 -0.30 -8.34
N ASP A 38 -1.56 -1.59 -8.66
CA ASP A 38 -2.66 -2.34 -9.26
C ASP A 38 -3.88 -2.41 -8.31
N MET A 39 -3.65 -2.59 -7.00
CA MET A 39 -4.72 -2.71 -6.00
C MET A 39 -5.41 -1.39 -5.67
N THR A 40 -4.69 -0.27 -5.76
CA THR A 40 -5.16 1.04 -5.28
C THR A 40 -5.46 2.02 -6.40
N ALA A 41 -5.04 1.73 -7.63
CA ALA A 41 -4.98 2.64 -8.76
C ALA A 41 -4.15 3.92 -8.51
N ILE A 42 -3.32 3.96 -7.45
CA ILE A 42 -2.34 5.02 -7.21
C ILE A 42 -1.12 4.74 -8.10
N LYS A 43 -0.51 5.78 -8.69
CA LYS A 43 0.70 5.58 -9.49
C LYS A 43 1.83 5.02 -8.63
N ALA A 44 2.61 4.10 -9.21
CA ALA A 44 3.80 3.52 -8.58
C ALA A 44 4.76 4.58 -8.01
N ASP A 45 5.00 5.67 -8.74
CA ASP A 45 5.88 6.76 -8.31
C ASP A 45 5.34 7.50 -7.08
N ASP A 46 4.02 7.70 -7.01
CA ASP A 46 3.37 8.34 -5.85
C ASP A 46 3.42 7.43 -4.61
N ILE A 47 3.29 6.11 -4.79
CA ILE A 47 3.45 5.11 -3.72
C ILE A 47 4.88 5.13 -3.22
N LEU A 48 5.88 5.10 -4.12
CA LEU A 48 7.28 5.14 -3.76
C LEU A 48 7.63 6.42 -3.00
N ALA A 49 7.23 7.59 -3.52
CA ALA A 49 7.46 8.88 -2.89
C ALA A 49 6.80 8.97 -1.51
N THR A 50 5.57 8.45 -1.37
CA THR A 50 4.85 8.42 -0.09
C THR A 50 5.58 7.54 0.92
N LEU A 51 5.96 6.32 0.54
CA LEU A 51 6.65 5.40 1.44
C LEU A 51 8.05 5.90 1.84
N GLN A 52 8.76 6.58 0.93
CA GLN A 52 10.04 7.23 1.23
C GLN A 52 9.87 8.40 2.19
N GLY A 53 8.87 9.26 1.96
CA GLY A 53 8.57 10.40 2.86
C GLY A 53 8.10 9.99 4.25
N LEU A 54 7.63 8.74 4.41
CA LEU A 54 7.22 8.16 5.70
C LEU A 54 8.28 7.24 6.31
N GLU A 55 9.43 7.08 5.65
CA GLU A 55 10.52 6.19 6.09
C GLU A 55 10.08 4.71 6.25
N LEU A 56 9.07 4.27 5.49
CA LEU A 56 8.49 2.91 5.56
C LEU A 56 9.08 1.94 4.52
N ILE A 57 9.95 2.42 3.63
CA ILE A 57 10.56 1.63 2.55
C ILE A 57 12.06 1.84 2.50
N GLN A 58 12.79 0.77 2.18
CA GLN A 58 14.23 0.80 2.00
C GLN A 58 14.62 0.06 0.72
N TYR A 59 15.62 0.57 0.03
CA TYR A 59 16.21 -0.13 -1.11
C TYR A 59 17.37 -1.00 -0.63
N ARG A 60 17.25 -2.32 -0.76
CA ARG A 60 18.24 -3.31 -0.33
C ARG A 60 18.49 -4.32 -1.44
N LYS A 61 19.77 -4.54 -1.79
CA LYS A 61 20.21 -5.55 -2.78
C LYS A 61 19.46 -5.50 -4.13
N GLY A 62 19.17 -4.29 -4.63
CA GLY A 62 18.49 -4.13 -5.91
C GLY A 62 16.96 -4.19 -5.84
N GLN A 63 16.38 -4.29 -4.64
CA GLN A 63 14.93 -4.42 -4.44
C GLN A 63 14.43 -3.49 -3.35
N HIS A 64 13.18 -3.07 -3.47
CA HIS A 64 12.47 -2.36 -2.41
C HIS A 64 11.95 -3.36 -1.38
N ALA A 65 12.26 -3.10 -0.11
CA ALA A 65 11.73 -3.83 1.04
C ALA A 65 10.95 -2.85 1.93
N ILE A 66 9.72 -3.21 2.27
CA ILE A 66 8.95 -2.48 3.28
C ILE A 66 9.58 -2.82 4.63
N CYS A 67 9.96 -1.80 5.38
CA CYS A 67 10.56 -1.94 6.69
C CYS A 67 9.87 -0.93 7.60
N ALA A 68 8.71 -1.31 8.11
CA ALA A 68 7.98 -0.50 9.06
C ALA A 68 8.41 -0.92 10.47
N ASP A 69 9.26 -0.13 11.12
CA ASP A 69 9.37 -0.21 12.57
C ASP A 69 7.94 -0.03 13.13
N PRO A 70 7.41 -1.00 13.91
CA PRO A 70 6.04 -0.92 14.43
C PRO A 70 5.75 0.39 15.18
N LYS A 71 6.74 1.01 15.81
CA LYS A 71 6.59 2.31 16.49
C LYS A 71 6.41 3.46 15.51
N VAL A 72 7.14 3.42 14.39
CA VAL A 72 7.01 4.41 13.31
C VAL A 72 5.64 4.28 12.66
N LEU A 73 5.21 3.03 12.43
CA LEU A 73 3.88 2.73 11.89
C LEU A 73 2.77 3.26 12.81
N ASP A 74 2.81 2.92 14.09
CA ASP A 74 1.83 3.37 15.09
C ASP A 74 1.79 4.91 15.21
N ARG A 75 2.94 5.57 15.17
CA ARG A 75 3.02 7.04 15.15
C ARG A 75 2.31 7.62 13.93
N HIS A 76 2.55 7.07 12.74
CA HIS A 76 1.93 7.54 11.50
C HIS A 76 0.43 7.25 11.48
N LEU A 77 -0.02 6.10 12.00
CA LEU A 77 -1.44 5.78 12.14
C LEU A 77 -2.16 6.72 13.12
N LYS A 78 -1.55 7.03 14.26
CA LYS A 78 -2.11 8.01 15.22
C LYS A 78 -2.21 9.41 14.62
N ALA A 79 -1.17 9.84 13.91
CA ALA A 79 -1.18 11.12 13.20
C ALA A 79 -2.18 11.14 12.02
N ALA A 80 -2.47 9.97 11.42
CA ALA A 80 -3.43 9.82 10.34
C ALA A 80 -4.86 10.20 10.75
N GLY A 81 -5.17 10.06 12.04
CA GLY A 81 -6.50 10.28 12.56
C GLY A 81 -7.47 9.17 12.16
N ARG A 82 -8.77 9.44 12.28
CA ARG A 82 -9.81 8.48 11.88
C ARG A 82 -9.94 8.47 10.36
N GLY A 83 -10.23 7.29 9.80
CA GLY A 83 -10.64 7.19 8.40
C GLY A 83 -11.80 8.14 8.09
N GLY A 84 -11.82 8.64 6.85
CA GLY A 84 -12.97 9.36 6.32
C GLY A 84 -14.18 8.44 6.12
N LEU A 85 -15.21 8.95 5.46
CA LEU A 85 -16.38 8.14 5.10
C LEU A 85 -15.97 6.97 4.21
N GLU A 86 -16.43 5.77 4.54
CA GLU A 86 -16.21 4.57 3.71
C GLU A 86 -17.02 4.65 2.42
N VAL A 87 -16.38 4.30 1.30
CA VAL A 87 -17.03 4.26 -0.01
C VAL A 87 -17.56 2.85 -0.26
N ASP A 88 -18.88 2.73 -0.32
CA ASP A 88 -19.55 1.49 -0.72
C ASP A 88 -19.47 1.33 -2.24
N VAL A 89 -18.55 0.47 -2.70
CA VAL A 89 -18.32 0.20 -4.12
C VAL A 89 -19.57 -0.36 -4.80
N SER A 90 -20.45 -1.08 -4.08
CA SER A 90 -21.67 -1.64 -4.68
C SER A 90 -22.68 -0.56 -5.09
N LYS A 91 -22.50 0.67 -4.60
CA LYS A 91 -23.33 1.84 -4.96
C LYS A 91 -22.73 2.69 -6.06
N LEU A 92 -21.52 2.37 -6.55
CA LEU A 92 -20.87 3.10 -7.64
C LEU A 92 -21.46 2.66 -8.99
N ILE A 93 -22.49 3.36 -9.45
CA ILE A 93 -23.06 3.17 -10.79
C ILE A 93 -22.30 4.07 -11.77
N TRP A 94 -21.20 3.55 -12.31
CA TRP A 94 -20.34 4.29 -13.23
C TRP A 94 -19.73 3.38 -14.30
N THR A 95 -19.47 3.92 -15.49
CA THR A 95 -18.76 3.24 -16.57
C THR A 95 -17.80 4.23 -17.22
N PRO A 96 -16.54 3.85 -17.51
CA PRO A 96 -15.62 4.71 -18.22
C PRO A 96 -16.20 5.17 -19.56
N TYR A 97 -15.98 6.44 -19.91
CA TYR A 97 -16.30 6.92 -21.23
C TYR A 97 -15.44 6.18 -22.27
N LYS A 98 -16.08 5.64 -23.32
CA LYS A 98 -15.38 5.06 -24.46
C LYS A 98 -15.25 6.15 -25.51
N ASP A 99 -14.03 6.57 -25.78
CA ASP A 99 -13.77 7.48 -26.89
C ASP A 99 -14.00 6.72 -28.22
N GLN A 100 -14.74 7.33 -29.15
CA GLN A 100 -15.00 6.76 -30.47
C GLN A 100 -13.87 7.19 -31.41
N SER A 101 -12.70 6.56 -31.29
CA SER A 101 -11.60 6.71 -32.25
C SER A 101 -11.65 5.64 -33.33
#